data_AF-A0A1X2HJK1-F1
#
_entry.id   AF-A0A1X2HJK1-F1
#
_cell.length_a   1.000
_cell.length_b   1.000
_cell.length_c   1.000
_cell.angle_alpha   90.00
_cell.angle_beta   90.00
_cell.angle_gamma   90.00
#
_symmetry.space_group_name_H-M   'P 1'
#
loop_
_entity.id
_entity.type
_entity.pdbx_description
1 polymer ?
#
loop_
_entity_poly.entity_id
_entity_poly.type
_entity_poly.pdbx_seq_one_letter_code
_entity_poly.pdbx_strand_id
1 'polypeptide(L)'
;MDSLDALANHYLAEVMKSLRDATVRSRLWHVQAALLVTLYLDIDEGDVEAVQWFTLGKAIRTAQDLGLHHSCAHWKLPRSEVETRHRVFYACYVLDRWTGARAGQTADNFGSSSSVEVNDEDREAEEQLETKEEKPYATLLLMIKLSEILGRLLKAMYAPNSKNSNHSAGLDDPTIWTVFEQRLKSG
;
A
#
# COMPACT_ATOMS: atom_id res chain seq x y z
N MET A 1 -29.54 9.71 8.26
CA MET A 1 -28.44 9.28 7.38
C MET A 1 -27.85 10.52 6.71
N ASP A 2 -28.67 11.29 5.99
CA ASP A 2 -28.28 12.44 5.14
C ASP A 2 -27.44 13.56 5.78
N SER A 3 -27.54 13.81 7.11
CA SER A 3 -26.78 14.90 7.75
C SER A 3 -25.33 14.53 8.08
N LEU A 4 -25.04 13.24 8.34
CA LEU A 4 -23.70 12.77 8.65
C LEU A 4 -22.85 12.69 7.38
N ASP A 5 -23.45 12.20 6.29
CA ASP A 5 -22.81 12.10 4.99
C ASP A 5 -22.54 13.50 4.40
N ALA A 6 -23.48 14.44 4.56
CA ALA A 6 -23.26 15.84 4.19
C ALA A 6 -22.10 16.48 4.95
N LEU A 7 -21.96 16.18 6.24
CA LEU A 7 -20.86 16.68 7.06
C LEU A 7 -19.52 16.05 6.67
N ALA A 8 -19.50 14.74 6.42
CA ALA A 8 -18.31 14.02 5.95
C ALA A 8 -17.82 14.58 4.61
N ASN A 9 -18.74 14.80 3.67
CA ASN A 9 -18.44 15.39 2.36
C ASN A 9 -17.95 16.83 2.48
N HIS A 10 -18.48 17.61 3.42
CA HIS A 10 -18.00 18.96 3.69
C HIS A 10 -16.53 18.96 4.15
N TYR A 11 -16.19 18.16 5.17
CA TYR A 11 -14.81 18.06 5.65
C TYR A 11 -13.87 17.47 4.60
N LEU A 12 -14.32 16.49 3.83
CA LEU A 12 -13.57 15.94 2.71
C LEU A 12 -13.21 17.03 1.69
N ALA A 13 -14.18 17.88 1.32
CA ALA A 13 -13.95 18.97 0.38
C ALA A 13 -12.92 19.98 0.90
N GLU A 14 -12.96 20.31 2.20
CA GLU A 14 -11.99 21.20 2.83
C GLU A 14 -10.58 20.60 2.84
N VAL A 15 -10.45 19.33 3.25
CA VAL A 15 -9.17 18.61 3.25
C VAL A 15 -8.61 18.52 1.83
N MET A 16 -9.43 18.18 0.83
CA MET A 16 -9.01 18.10 -0.56
C MET A 16 -8.60 19.46 -1.15
N LYS A 17 -9.23 20.55 -0.71
CA LYS A 17 -8.79 21.92 -1.06
C LYS A 17 -7.42 22.21 -0.46
N SER A 18 -7.22 21.91 0.83
CA SER A 18 -5.95 22.09 1.53
C SER A 18 -4.83 21.25 0.92
N LEU A 19 -5.09 19.96 0.64
CA LEU A 19 -4.14 19.09 -0.01
C LEU A 19 -3.73 19.61 -1.39
N ARG A 20 -4.65 20.15 -2.19
CA ARG A 20 -4.36 20.70 -3.53
C ARG A 20 -3.47 21.94 -3.52
N ASP A 21 -3.32 22.62 -2.40
CA ASP A 21 -2.46 23.79 -2.30
C ASP A 21 -0.97 23.39 -2.39
N ALA A 22 -0.39 23.61 -3.58
CA ALA A 22 1.02 23.32 -3.85
C ALA A 22 1.99 24.33 -3.23
N THR A 23 1.49 25.43 -2.65
CA THR A 23 2.34 26.47 -2.03
C THR A 23 2.74 26.11 -0.60
N VAL A 24 2.04 25.15 0.02
CA VAL A 24 2.29 24.72 1.39
C VAL A 24 3.44 23.71 1.42
N ARG A 25 4.39 23.93 2.33
CA ARG A 25 5.48 22.97 2.60
C ARG A 25 4.90 21.61 3.00
N SER A 26 5.30 20.56 2.29
CA SER A 26 4.97 19.17 2.61
C SER A 26 5.34 18.83 4.06
N ARG A 27 4.42 18.14 4.75
CA ARG A 27 4.55 17.67 6.14
C ARG A 27 3.89 16.30 6.25
N LEU A 28 4.26 15.52 7.27
CA LEU A 28 3.76 14.16 7.49
C LEU A 28 2.22 14.06 7.46
N TRP A 29 1.52 15.03 8.06
CA TRP A 29 0.06 15.04 8.08
C TRP A 29 -0.57 15.13 6.70
N HIS A 30 0.09 15.72 5.69
CA HIS A 30 -0.43 15.75 4.31
C HIS A 30 -0.49 14.34 3.72
N VAL A 31 0.51 13.51 4.02
CA VAL A 31 0.52 12.10 3.61
C VAL A 31 -0.59 11.35 4.31
N GLN A 32 -0.71 11.51 5.64
CA GLN A 32 -1.75 10.86 6.44
C GLN A 32 -3.16 11.25 5.99
N ALA A 33 -3.40 12.55 5.76
CA ALA A 33 -4.67 13.05 5.28
C ALA A 33 -5.00 12.51 3.88
N ALA A 34 -4.03 12.50 2.96
CA ALA A 34 -4.24 11.94 1.63
C ALA A 34 -4.56 10.43 1.68
N LEU A 35 -3.88 9.65 2.53
CA LEU A 35 -4.19 8.22 2.74
C LEU A 35 -5.61 8.01 3.29
N LEU A 36 -6.01 8.81 4.29
CA LEU A 36 -7.37 8.75 4.84
C LEU A 36 -8.43 9.09 3.78
N VAL A 37 -8.16 10.08 2.93
CA VAL A 37 -9.04 10.40 1.80
C VAL A 37 -9.11 9.24 0.81
N THR A 38 -7.98 8.65 0.43
CA THR A 38 -7.94 7.46 -0.44
C THR A 38 -8.78 6.32 0.12
N LEU A 39 -8.71 6.06 1.42
CA LEU A 39 -9.51 5.04 2.10
C LEU A 39 -11.00 5.40 2.14
N TYR A 40 -11.34 6.66 2.41
CA TYR A 40 -12.73 7.12 2.38
C TYR A 40 -13.35 6.94 1.00
N LEU A 41 -12.62 7.31 -0.06
CA LEU A 41 -13.05 7.12 -1.45
C LEU A 41 -13.12 5.65 -1.86
N ASP A 42 -12.44 4.74 -1.15
CA ASP A 42 -12.55 3.30 -1.40
C ASP A 42 -13.87 2.69 -0.92
N ILE A 43 -14.49 3.32 0.08
CA ILE A 43 -15.76 2.90 0.67
C ILE A 43 -16.95 3.44 -0.15
N ASP A 44 -16.74 4.54 -0.86
CA ASP A 44 -17.76 5.16 -1.70
C ASP A 44 -18.03 4.31 -2.96
N GLU A 45 -19.30 3.98 -3.22
CA GLU A 45 -19.73 3.19 -4.39
C GLU A 45 -19.81 4.04 -5.68
N GLY A 46 -19.48 5.33 -5.60
CA GLY A 46 -19.47 6.25 -6.74
C GLY A 46 -18.30 6.06 -7.71
N ASP A 47 -18.38 6.73 -8.87
CA ASP A 47 -17.30 6.79 -9.87
C ASP A 47 -16.19 7.76 -9.43
N VAL A 48 -15.45 7.34 -8.39
CA VAL A 48 -14.38 8.13 -7.77
C VAL A 48 -12.98 7.51 -7.93
N GLU A 49 -12.86 6.42 -8.68
CA GLU A 49 -11.62 5.64 -8.83
C GLU A 49 -10.45 6.50 -9.35
N ALA A 50 -10.70 7.37 -10.34
CA ALA A 50 -9.67 8.28 -10.86
C ALA A 50 -9.17 9.28 -9.81
N VAL A 51 -10.08 9.80 -8.98
CA VAL A 51 -9.76 10.75 -7.90
C VAL A 51 -9.00 10.03 -6.79
N GLN A 52 -9.43 8.82 -6.45
CA GLN A 52 -8.77 7.95 -5.48
C GLN A 52 -7.33 7.66 -5.89
N TRP A 53 -7.12 7.21 -7.14
CA TRP A 53 -5.80 6.92 -7.71
C TRP A 53 -4.88 8.13 -7.68
N PHE A 54 -5.37 9.31 -8.12
CA PHE A 54 -4.59 10.54 -8.09
C PHE A 54 -4.23 10.97 -6.66
N THR A 55 -5.16 10.82 -5.73
CA THR A 55 -4.94 11.15 -4.31
C THR A 55 -3.89 10.24 -3.69
N LEU A 56 -3.93 8.94 -4.00
CA LEU A 56 -2.94 7.97 -3.55
C LEU A 56 -1.56 8.27 -4.14
N GLY A 57 -1.47 8.53 -5.44
CA GLY A 57 -0.22 8.92 -6.11
C GLY A 57 0.39 10.18 -5.50
N LYS A 58 -0.44 11.16 -5.12
CA LYS A 58 0.00 12.36 -4.40
C LYS A 58 0.54 12.03 -3.00
N ALA A 59 -0.12 11.14 -2.25
CA ALA A 59 0.36 10.70 -0.94
C ALA A 59 1.77 10.07 -1.07
N ILE A 60 1.95 9.19 -2.05
CA ILE A 60 3.23 8.50 -2.32
C ILE A 60 4.32 9.51 -2.67
N ARG A 61 4.04 10.45 -3.60
CA ARG A 61 5.02 11.48 -3.97
C ARG A 61 5.39 12.34 -2.75
N THR A 62 4.42 12.75 -1.96
CA THR A 62 4.66 13.55 -0.75
C THR A 62 5.48 12.77 0.29
N ALA A 63 5.25 11.45 0.42
CA ALA A 63 6.06 10.59 1.29
C ALA A 63 7.50 10.46 0.79
N GLN A 64 7.69 10.36 -0.53
CA GLN A 64 9.01 10.34 -1.15
C GLN A 64 9.75 11.68 -0.97
N ASP A 65 9.07 12.81 -1.19
CA ASP A 65 9.62 14.16 -1.01
C ASP A 65 10.06 14.42 0.44
N LEU A 66 9.37 13.81 1.41
CA LEU A 66 9.71 13.85 2.83
C LEU A 66 10.82 12.86 3.23
N GLY A 67 11.29 12.02 2.31
CA GLY A 67 12.32 11.02 2.55
C GLY A 67 11.85 9.82 3.37
N LEU A 68 10.53 9.57 3.46
CA LEU A 68 10.00 8.49 4.32
C LEU A 68 10.32 7.07 3.81
N HIS A 69 10.83 6.96 2.59
CA HIS A 69 11.23 5.71 1.94
C HIS A 69 12.64 5.24 2.31
N HIS A 70 13.41 6.10 3.00
CA HIS A 70 14.75 5.79 3.47
C HIS A 70 14.73 5.44 4.97
N SER A 71 15.70 4.63 5.40
CA SER A 71 15.88 4.36 6.82
C SER A 71 16.14 5.66 7.61
N CYS A 72 15.32 5.89 8.63
CA CYS A 72 15.48 7.00 9.57
C CYS A 72 16.54 6.70 10.66
N ALA A 73 17.25 5.56 10.61
CA ALA A 73 18.22 5.16 11.64
C ALA A 73 19.32 6.21 11.90
N HIS A 74 19.68 6.99 10.87
CA HIS A 74 20.69 8.05 10.96
C HIS A 74 20.12 9.38 11.48
N TRP A 75 18.80 9.51 11.59
CA TRP A 75 18.14 10.73 12.02
C TRP A 75 18.05 10.75 13.55
N LYS A 76 18.35 11.90 14.16
CA LYS A 76 18.28 12.10 15.61
C LYS A 76 16.82 12.32 16.06
N LEU A 77 15.94 11.36 15.75
CA LEU A 77 14.52 11.41 16.07
C LEU A 77 14.17 10.48 17.25
N PRO A 78 13.10 10.78 18.00
CA PRO A 78 12.52 9.83 18.94
C PRO A 78 12.05 8.55 18.22
N ARG A 79 12.18 7.39 18.88
CA ARG A 79 11.73 6.09 18.34
C ARG A 79 10.27 6.11 17.87
N SER A 80 9.38 6.76 18.61
CA SER A 80 7.97 6.89 18.25
C SER A 80 7.74 7.66 16.94
N GLU A 81 8.60 8.63 16.62
CA GLU A 81 8.51 9.40 15.39
C GLU A 81 9.03 8.60 14.20
N VAL A 82 10.15 7.90 14.37
CA VAL A 82 10.69 6.95 13.38
C VAL A 82 9.62 5.92 13.02
N GLU A 83 9.05 5.28 14.04
CA GLU A 83 7.99 4.30 13.88
C GLU A 83 6.77 4.88 13.14
N THR A 84 6.33 6.08 13.50
CA THR A 84 5.19 6.74 12.81
C THR A 84 5.48 6.99 11.34
N ARG A 85 6.69 7.46 11.00
CA ARG A 85 7.10 7.74 9.62
C ARG A 85 7.13 6.46 8.78
N HIS A 86 7.65 5.40 9.36
CA HIS A 86 7.73 4.08 8.75
C HIS A 86 6.36 3.48 8.48
N ARG A 87 5.44 3.58 9.45
CA ARG A 87 4.03 3.19 9.29
C ARG A 87 3.36 3.91 8.13
N VAL A 88 3.53 5.23 8.06
CA VAL A 88 2.90 6.05 7.04
C VAL A 88 3.44 5.68 5.66
N PHE A 89 4.75 5.43 5.53
CA PHE A 89 5.34 4.97 4.28
C PHE A 89 4.78 3.61 3.86
N TYR A 90 4.76 2.64 4.76
CA TYR A 90 4.25 1.31 4.43
C TYR A 90 2.74 1.28 4.19
N ALA A 91 1.96 2.17 4.81
CA ALA A 91 0.55 2.35 4.45
C ALA A 91 0.40 2.81 2.99
N CYS A 92 1.26 3.71 2.51
CA CYS A 92 1.31 4.09 1.09
C CYS A 92 1.63 2.89 0.20
N TYR A 93 2.65 2.11 0.59
CA TYR A 93 3.09 0.92 -0.15
C TYR A 93 1.98 -0.13 -0.28
N VAL A 94 1.32 -0.46 0.84
CA VAL A 94 0.21 -1.42 0.86
C VAL A 94 -0.91 -0.91 -0.05
N LEU A 95 -1.39 0.32 0.14
CA LEU A 95 -2.51 0.84 -0.66
C LEU A 95 -2.18 0.86 -2.16
N ASP A 96 -0.98 1.28 -2.57
CA ASP A 96 -0.58 1.28 -4.00
C ASP A 96 -0.67 -0.12 -4.63
N ARG A 97 -0.22 -1.15 -3.91
CA ARG A 97 -0.25 -2.53 -4.39
C ARG A 97 -1.68 -3.06 -4.53
N TRP A 98 -2.54 -2.80 -3.55
CA TRP A 98 -3.90 -3.30 -3.54
C TRP A 98 -4.82 -2.55 -4.50
N THR A 99 -4.69 -1.23 -4.60
CA THR A 99 -5.40 -0.43 -5.60
C THR A 99 -4.94 -0.80 -7.02
N GLY A 100 -3.63 -0.97 -7.23
CA GLY A 100 -3.09 -1.43 -8.52
C GLY A 100 -3.57 -2.83 -8.92
N ALA A 101 -3.64 -3.76 -7.95
CA ALA A 101 -4.19 -5.10 -8.17
C ALA A 101 -5.64 -5.05 -8.64
N ARG A 102 -6.47 -4.21 -8.01
CA ARG A 102 -7.90 -4.05 -8.34
C ARG A 102 -8.10 -3.53 -9.76
N ALA A 103 -7.24 -2.60 -10.19
CA ALA A 103 -7.26 -2.04 -11.54
C ALA A 103 -6.61 -2.95 -12.60
N GLY A 104 -6.05 -4.11 -12.22
CA GLY A 104 -5.30 -4.99 -13.12
C GLY A 104 -3.99 -4.39 -13.65
N GLN A 105 -3.46 -3.36 -12.98
CA GLN A 105 -2.24 -2.67 -13.37
C GLN A 105 -1.06 -3.15 -12.53
N THR A 106 0.09 -3.38 -13.17
CA THR A 106 1.35 -3.55 -12.43
C THR A 106 1.77 -2.19 -11.88
N ALA A 107 1.31 -1.82 -10.69
CA ALA A 107 1.80 -0.62 -10.03
C ALA A 107 3.31 -0.78 -9.77
N ASP A 108 4.14 -0.01 -10.48
CA ASP A 108 5.60 0.04 -10.29
C ASP A 108 6.04 1.43 -9.82
N ASN A 109 5.16 2.15 -9.13
CA ASN A 109 5.41 3.50 -8.62
C ASN A 109 6.56 3.57 -7.61
N PHE A 110 6.89 2.44 -6.97
CA PHE A 110 7.98 2.32 -5.99
C PHE A 110 9.29 1.79 -6.59
N GLY A 111 9.36 1.59 -7.91
CA GLY A 111 10.48 0.91 -8.57
C GLY A 111 10.54 -0.57 -8.18
N SER A 112 11.43 -1.32 -8.84
CA SER A 112 11.72 -2.71 -8.50
C SER A 112 11.80 -2.90 -6.98
N SER A 113 11.23 -3.99 -6.46
CA SER A 113 11.09 -4.31 -5.02
C SER A 113 12.39 -4.24 -4.20
N SER A 114 13.53 -4.00 -4.86
CA SER A 114 14.83 -3.72 -4.29
C SER A 114 14.98 -2.34 -3.63
N SER A 115 14.08 -1.37 -3.88
CA SER A 115 14.22 -0.01 -3.33
C SER A 115 13.60 0.18 -1.95
N VAL A 116 12.80 -0.77 -1.47
CA VAL A 116 12.34 -0.78 -0.08
C VAL A 116 13.48 -1.38 0.74
N GLU A 117 14.31 -0.51 1.32
CA GLU A 117 15.33 -0.93 2.29
C GLU A 117 14.59 -1.54 3.49
N VAL A 118 14.61 -2.86 3.59
CA VAL A 118 14.16 -3.58 4.79
C VAL A 118 15.07 -3.12 5.92
N ASN A 119 14.55 -2.32 6.85
CA ASN A 119 15.33 -1.76 7.94
C ASN A 119 15.70 -2.86 8.95
N ASP A 120 16.75 -2.66 9.76
CA ASP A 120 17.07 -3.59 10.85
C ASP A 120 15.90 -3.70 11.84
N GLU A 121 15.13 -2.62 12.02
CA GLU A 121 13.88 -2.61 12.80
C GLU A 121 12.77 -3.47 12.17
N ASP A 122 12.73 -3.58 10.83
CA ASP A 122 11.79 -4.49 10.13
C ASP A 122 12.21 -5.95 10.38
N ARG A 123 13.51 -6.26 10.33
CA ARG A 123 14.03 -7.62 10.62
C ARG A 123 13.84 -8.00 12.10
N GLU A 124 14.07 -7.08 13.02
CA GLU A 124 13.80 -7.28 14.45
C GLU A 124 12.29 -7.46 14.69
N ALA A 125 11.44 -6.71 14.00
CA ALA A 125 10.00 -6.90 14.07
C ALA A 125 9.57 -8.28 13.52
N GLU A 126 10.24 -8.79 12.49
CA GLU A 126 10.02 -10.12 11.92
C GLU A 126 10.46 -11.26 12.84
N GLU A 127 11.69 -11.22 13.38
CA GLU A 127 12.19 -12.23 14.34
C GLU A 127 11.32 -12.30 15.60
N GLN A 128 10.78 -11.16 16.02
CA GLN A 128 9.95 -11.09 17.22
C GLN A 128 8.46 -11.36 16.96
N LEU A 129 8.03 -11.58 15.72
CA LEU A 129 6.65 -11.99 15.39
C LEU A 129 6.36 -13.43 15.87
N GLU A 130 7.40 -14.20 16.15
CA GLU A 130 7.32 -15.55 16.74
C GLU A 130 7.06 -15.54 18.26
N THR A 131 7.12 -14.36 18.91
CA THR A 131 6.87 -14.23 20.36
C THR A 131 5.38 -13.98 20.66
N LYS A 132 4.88 -14.60 21.73
CA LYS A 132 3.44 -14.67 22.09
C LYS A 132 2.80 -13.35 22.56
N GLU A 133 3.51 -12.22 22.50
CA GLU A 133 2.95 -10.91 22.89
C GLU A 133 2.20 -10.29 21.72
N GLU A 134 0.92 -9.93 21.95
CA GLU A 134 0.12 -9.17 20.99
C GLU A 134 0.72 -7.78 20.76
N LYS A 135 1.45 -7.65 19.66
CA LYS A 135 2.01 -6.37 19.25
C LYS A 135 0.94 -5.57 18.51
N PRO A 136 0.79 -4.26 18.81
CA PRO A 136 -0.26 -3.41 18.24
C PRO A 136 -0.22 -3.25 16.70
N TYR A 137 0.78 -3.84 16.04
CA TYR A 137 1.13 -3.56 14.65
C TYR A 137 1.50 -4.79 13.84
N ALA A 138 1.32 -5.99 14.41
CA ALA A 138 1.53 -7.25 13.71
C ALA A 138 0.71 -7.32 12.40
N THR A 139 -0.52 -6.81 12.42
CA THR A 139 -1.39 -6.74 11.24
C THR A 139 -0.76 -5.93 10.11
N LEU A 140 -0.13 -4.78 10.39
CA LEU A 140 0.50 -3.96 9.36
C LEU A 140 1.68 -4.71 8.72
N LEU A 141 2.51 -5.37 9.52
CA LEU A 141 3.64 -6.18 9.04
C LEU A 141 3.18 -7.32 8.14
N LEU A 142 2.12 -8.03 8.54
CA LEU A 142 1.51 -9.08 7.72
C LEU A 142 0.96 -8.52 6.41
N MET A 143 0.32 -7.34 6.44
CA MET A 143 -0.17 -6.67 5.24
C MET A 143 0.96 -6.25 4.30
N ILE A 144 2.12 -5.81 4.82
CA ILE A 144 3.30 -5.49 4.00
C ILE A 144 3.81 -6.74 3.29
N LYS A 145 4.01 -7.84 4.03
CA LYS A 145 4.45 -9.14 3.46
C LYS A 145 3.49 -9.65 2.40
N LEU A 146 2.19 -9.59 2.68
CA LEU A 146 1.16 -9.99 1.72
C LEU A 146 1.18 -9.10 0.47
N SER A 147 1.38 -7.79 0.62
CA SER A 147 1.48 -6.84 -0.49
C SER A 147 2.73 -7.05 -1.34
N GLU A 148 3.82 -7.52 -0.74
CA GLU A 148 5.02 -7.93 -1.48
C GLU A 148 4.75 -9.16 -2.35
N ILE A 149 4.12 -10.20 -1.78
CA ILE A 149 3.73 -11.41 -2.53
C ILE A 149 2.78 -11.02 -3.66
N LEU A 150 1.78 -10.20 -3.39
CA LEU A 150 0.84 -9.68 -4.37
C LEU A 150 1.57 -8.94 -5.50
N GLY A 151 2.52 -8.06 -5.18
CA GLY A 151 3.33 -7.36 -6.18
C GLY A 151 4.13 -8.30 -7.08
N ARG A 152 4.72 -9.36 -6.51
CA ARG A 152 5.44 -10.39 -7.28
C ARG A 152 4.49 -11.16 -8.21
N LEU A 153 3.31 -11.53 -7.72
CA LEU A 153 2.27 -12.21 -8.52
C LEU A 153 1.78 -11.35 -9.68
N LEU A 154 1.45 -10.08 -9.42
CA LEU A 154 1.02 -9.16 -10.47
C LEU A 154 2.09 -9.00 -11.56
N LYS A 155 3.36 -8.85 -11.17
CA LYS A 155 4.46 -8.83 -12.15
C LYS A 155 4.54 -10.12 -12.94
N ALA A 156 4.41 -11.28 -12.29
CA ALA A 156 4.43 -12.57 -12.95
C ALA A 156 3.25 -12.80 -13.92
N MET A 157 2.08 -12.21 -13.67
CA MET A 157 0.92 -12.34 -14.55
C MET A 157 0.89 -11.30 -15.68
N TYR A 158 1.28 -10.06 -15.39
CA TYR A 158 1.04 -8.91 -16.26
C TYR A 158 2.31 -8.33 -16.92
N ALA A 159 3.52 -8.79 -16.59
CA ALA A 159 4.72 -8.35 -17.30
C ALA A 159 4.64 -8.73 -18.81
N PRO A 160 5.21 -7.95 -19.74
CA PRO A 160 5.12 -8.22 -21.18
C PRO A 160 5.58 -9.62 -21.60
N ASN A 161 6.51 -10.22 -20.84
CA ASN A 161 7.05 -11.55 -21.07
C ASN A 161 6.38 -12.64 -20.22
N SER A 162 5.37 -12.31 -19.40
CA SER A 162 4.69 -13.24 -18.49
C SER A 162 4.13 -14.46 -19.21
N LYS A 163 3.51 -14.25 -20.37
CA LYS A 163 2.93 -15.33 -21.18
C LYS A 163 3.97 -16.36 -21.60
N ASN A 164 5.16 -15.93 -22.02
CA ASN A 164 6.22 -16.85 -22.43
C ASN A 164 6.85 -17.57 -21.23
N SER A 165 7.04 -16.88 -20.10
CA SER A 165 7.57 -17.51 -18.89
C SER A 165 6.56 -18.48 -18.26
N ASN A 166 5.28 -18.14 -18.24
CA ASN A 166 4.21 -18.96 -17.67
C ASN A 166 3.94 -20.19 -18.55
N HIS A 167 3.97 -20.02 -19.87
CA HIS A 167 3.89 -21.13 -20.82
C HIS A 167 5.08 -22.08 -20.70
N SER A 168 6.30 -21.53 -20.57
CA SER A 168 7.53 -22.35 -20.35
C SER A 168 7.52 -23.07 -19.01
N ALA A 169 6.86 -22.51 -17.99
CA ALA A 169 6.71 -23.10 -16.66
C ALA A 169 5.50 -24.05 -16.56
N GLY A 170 4.72 -24.24 -17.63
CA GLY A 170 3.52 -25.09 -17.64
C GLY A 170 2.39 -24.58 -16.74
N LEU A 171 2.42 -23.30 -16.34
CA LEU A 171 1.42 -22.70 -15.46
C LEU A 171 0.06 -22.46 -16.16
N ASP A 172 0.04 -22.55 -17.49
CA ASP A 172 -1.16 -22.50 -18.31
C ASP A 172 -1.86 -23.88 -18.42
N ASP A 173 -1.34 -24.91 -17.75
CA ASP A 173 -1.93 -26.25 -17.77
C ASP A 173 -3.32 -26.21 -17.09
N PRO A 174 -4.40 -26.57 -17.82
CA PRO A 174 -5.76 -26.56 -17.26
C PRO A 174 -5.92 -27.48 -16.05
N THR A 175 -5.03 -28.46 -15.84
CA THR A 175 -5.07 -29.31 -14.64
C THR A 175 -4.69 -28.56 -13.36
N ILE A 176 -3.85 -27.52 -13.41
CA ILE A 176 -3.50 -26.72 -12.22
C ILE A 176 -4.75 -26.07 -11.62
N TRP A 177 -5.62 -25.51 -12.47
CA TRP A 177 -6.90 -24.95 -12.05
C TRP A 177 -7.81 -25.99 -11.41
N THR A 178 -7.87 -27.20 -11.98
CA THR A 178 -8.70 -28.29 -11.42
C THR A 178 -8.20 -28.77 -10.05
N VAL A 179 -6.88 -28.81 -9.85
CA VAL A 179 -6.27 -29.18 -8.56
C VAL A 179 -6.51 -28.08 -7.52
N PHE A 180 -6.41 -26.81 -7.92
CA PHE A 180 -6.66 -25.67 -7.03
C PHE A 180 -8.13 -25.62 -6.59
N GLU A 181 -9.06 -25.79 -7.53
CA GLU A 181 -10.50 -25.94 -7.27
C GLU A 181 -10.82 -27.10 -6.33
N GLN A 182 -10.20 -28.27 -6.56
CA GLN A 182 -10.38 -29.42 -5.68
C GLN A 182 -9.91 -29.12 -4.26
N ARG A 183 -8.77 -28.46 -4.10
CA ARG A 183 -8.25 -28.11 -2.78
C ARG A 183 -9.12 -27.10 -2.04
N LEU A 184 -9.64 -26.10 -2.74
CA LEU A 184 -10.59 -25.13 -2.18
C LEU A 184 -11.92 -25.77 -1.75
N LYS A 185 -12.37 -26.83 -2.42
CA LYS A 185 -13.59 -27.56 -2.06
C LYS A 185 -13.39 -28.55 -0.92
N SER A 186 -12.14 -28.90 -0.60
CA SER A 186 -11.80 -29.94 0.39
C SER A 186 -11.33 -29.41 1.76
N GLY A 187 -11.26 -28.09 1.95
CA GLY A 187 -10.96 -27.43 3.22
C GLY A 187 -12.15 -26.63 3.71
#